data_AF-A0A183L2Y4-F1
#
_entry.id   AF-A0A183L2Y4-F1
#
_cell.length_a   1.000
_cell.length_b   1.000
_cell.length_c   1.000
_cell.angle_alpha   90.00
_cell.angle_beta   90.00
_cell.angle_gamma   90.00
#
_symmetry.space_group_name_H-M   'P 1'
#
loop_
_entity.id
_entity.type
_entity.pdbx_description
1 polymer ?
#
loop_
_entity_poly.entity_id
_entity_poly.type
_entity_poly.pdbx_seq_one_letter_code
_entity_poly.pdbx_strand_id
1 'polypeptide(L)' 'MGVPREVLNRLLLNRINDSVDAQLREQQAGFHKDWLCTDQIATVYIIVEKSIEWNSSPYINFLDYEKSFDSVDREPYGT' A
#
# COMPACT_ATOMS: atom_id res chain seq x y z
N MET A 1 1.24 10.69 21.52
CA MET A 1 -0.23 10.72 21.33
C MET A 1 -0.90 10.28 22.63
N GLY A 2 -2.12 10.73 22.92
CA GLY A 2 -2.87 10.27 24.11
C GLY A 2 -3.70 9.02 23.82
N VAL A 3 -3.85 8.13 24.81
CA VAL A 3 -4.66 6.90 24.73
C VAL A 3 -6.07 7.13 24.15
N PRO A 4 -6.82 8.19 24.52
CA PRO A 4 -8.14 8.43 23.92
C PRO A 4 -8.10 8.64 22.40
N ARG A 5 -7.06 9.30 21.88
CA ARG A 5 -6.92 9.57 20.43
C ARG A 5 -6.60 8.30 19.66
N GLU A 6 -5.75 7.44 20.22
CA GLU A 6 -5.42 6.16 19.58
C GLU A 6 -6.66 5.27 19.46
N VAL A 7 -7.46 5.17 20.53
CA VAL A 7 -8.72 4.42 20.52
C VAL A 7 -9.68 4.98 19.47
N LEU A 8 -9.84 6.30 19.40
CA LEU A 8 -10.68 6.94 18.38
C LEU A 8 -10.19 6.63 16.96
N ASN A 9 -8.88 6.72 16.70
CA ASN A 9 -8.30 6.41 15.39
C ASN A 9 -8.55 4.96 14.99
N ARG A 10 -8.40 3.99 15.91
CA ARG A 10 -8.70 2.58 15.65
C ARG A 10 -10.18 2.36 15.31
N LEU A 11 -11.09 3.04 16.02
CA LEU A 11 -12.52 2.96 15.74
C LEU A 11 -12.86 3.52 14.36
N LEU A 12 -12.27 4.65 13.97
CA LEU A 12 -12.45 5.23 12.64
C LEU A 12 -11.87 4.32 11.56
N LEU A 13 -10.66 3.81 11.75
CA LEU A 13 -10.02 2.88 10.81
C LEU A 13 -10.90 1.64 10.57
N ASN A 14 -11.38 1.00 11.64
CA ASN A 14 -12.22 -0.20 11.53
C ASN A 14 -13.54 0.07 10.77
N ARG A 15 -14.06 1.31 10.80
CA ARG A 15 -15.28 1.66 10.07
C ARG A 15 -15.04 1.87 8.57
N ILE A 16 -13.87 2.36 8.18
CA ILE A 16 -13.57 2.66 6.77
C ILE A 16 -12.88 1.50 6.06
N ASN A 17 -12.36 0.52 6.80
CA ASN A 17 -11.46 -0.49 6.27
C ASN A 17 -12.03 -1.26 5.08
N ASP A 18 -13.25 -1.79 5.19
CA ASP A 18 -13.87 -2.56 4.10
C ASP A 18 -14.10 -1.72 2.83
N SER A 19 -14.41 -0.43 3.00
CA SER A 19 -14.59 0.48 1.87
C SER A 19 -13.26 0.85 1.21
N VAL A 20 -12.18 0.95 1.98
CA VAL A 20 -10.84 1.20 1.46
C VAL A 20 -10.34 -0.05 0.73
N ASP A 21 -10.43 -1.23 1.36
CA ASP A 21 -10.05 -2.51 0.76
C ASP A 21 -10.72 -2.73 -0.60
N ALA A 22 -12.03 -2.46 -0.72
CA ALA A 22 -12.77 -2.61 -1.97
C ALA A 22 -12.31 -1.65 -3.10
N GLN A 23 -11.60 -0.58 -2.77
CA GLN A 23 -11.05 0.39 -3.72
C GLN A 23 -9.56 0.19 -3.98
N LEU A 24 -8.87 -0.63 -3.18
CA LEU A 24 -7.47 -0.93 -3.39
C LEU A 24 -7.29 -1.70 -4.71
N ARG A 25 -6.22 -1.38 -5.42
CA ARG A 25 -5.82 -2.14 -6.61
C ARG A 25 -5.31 -3.50 -6.18
N GLU A 26 -5.53 -4.52 -6.99
CA GLU A 26 -5.00 -5.86 -6.76
C GLU A 26 -3.47 -5.86 -6.62
N GLN A 27 -2.76 -4.99 -7.32
CA GLN A 27 -1.30 -4.88 -7.22
C GLN A 27 -0.83 -4.13 -5.96
N GLN A 28 -1.73 -3.40 -5.28
CA GLN A 28 -1.38 -2.69 -4.06
C GLN A 28 -1.43 -3.66 -2.88
N ALA A 29 -0.24 -3.97 -2.40
CA ALA A 29 -0.07 -4.97 -1.38
C ALA A 29 0.27 -4.39 0.00
N GLY A 30 0.58 -3.09 0.06
CA GLY A 30 0.71 -2.36 1.32
C GLY A 30 -0.68 -2.00 1.87
N PHE A 31 -0.88 -2.24 3.17
CA PHE A 31 -2.14 -1.98 3.89
C PHE A 31 -3.35 -2.82 3.41
N HIS A 32 -3.14 -3.82 2.56
CA HIS A 32 -4.18 -4.74 2.13
C HIS A 32 -4.24 -5.92 3.11
N LYS A 33 -5.41 -6.20 3.68
CA LYS A 33 -5.55 -7.19 4.78
C LYS A 33 -5.12 -8.62 4.40
N ASP A 34 -5.28 -8.99 3.14
CA ASP A 34 -5.01 -10.34 2.65
C ASP A 34 -3.60 -10.54 2.10
N TRP A 35 -2.75 -9.51 2.08
CA TRP A 35 -1.42 -9.57 1.48
C TRP A 35 -0.32 -9.35 2.52
N LEU A 36 0.69 -10.20 2.47
CA LEU A 36 1.90 -10.08 3.28
C LEU A 36 3.05 -9.53 2.45
N CYS A 37 4.07 -8.98 3.14
CA CYS A 37 5.32 -8.55 2.50
C CYS A 37 5.99 -9.70 1.73
N THR A 38 5.88 -10.94 2.24
CA THR A 38 6.39 -12.14 1.56
C THR A 38 5.70 -12.41 0.23
N ASP A 39 4.40 -12.12 0.13
CA ASP A 39 3.64 -12.34 -1.10
C ASP A 39 4.05 -11.34 -2.18
N GLN A 40 4.37 -10.10 -1.79
CA GLN A 40 4.94 -9.09 -2.69
C GLN A 40 6.29 -9.51 -3.24
N ILE A 41 7.18 -9.97 -2.36
CA ILE A 41 8.52 -10.43 -2.74
C ILE A 41 8.40 -11.63 -3.69
N ALA A 42 7.54 -12.60 -3.37
CA ALA A 42 7.28 -13.75 -4.23
C ALA A 42 6.74 -13.33 -5.60
N THR A 43 5.84 -12.34 -5.65
CA THR A 43 5.31 -11.79 -6.91
C THR A 43 6.42 -11.22 -7.78
N VAL A 44 7.34 -10.42 -7.21
CA VAL A 44 8.48 -9.88 -7.94
C VAL A 44 9.39 -11.00 -8.45
N TYR A 45 9.68 -12.02 -7.63
CA TYR A 45 10.47 -13.19 -8.06
C TYR A 45 9.83 -13.89 -9.25
N ILE A 46 8.52 -14.16 -9.21
CA ILE A 46 7.79 -14.81 -10.31
C ILE A 46 7.85 -13.98 -11.58
N ILE A 47 7.68 -12.64 -11.50
CA ILE A 47 7.76 -11.75 -12.67
C ILE A 47 9.15 -11.83 -13.31
N VAL A 48 10.22 -11.79 -12.50
CA VAL A 48 11.60 -11.89 -13.00
C VAL A 48 11.87 -13.25 -13.64
N GLU A 49 11.50 -14.33 -12.95
CA GLU A 49 11.69 -15.70 -13.45
C GLU A 49 10.96 -15.91 -14.78
N LYS A 50 9.69 -15.51 -14.87
CA LYS A 50 8.90 -15.62 -16.10
C LYS A 50 9.42 -14.75 -17.23
N SER A 51 9.97 -13.57 -16.91
CA SER A 51 10.59 -12.71 -17.92
C SER A 51 11.80 -13.41 -18.56
N ILE A 52 12.65 -14.04 -17.73
CA ILE A 52 13.81 -14.81 -18.19
C ILE A 52 13.37 -16.04 -19.00
N GLU A 53 12.37 -16.78 -18.53
CA GLU A 53 11.81 -17.96 -19.23
C GLU A 53 11.33 -17.62 -20.64
N TRP A 54 10.69 -16.45 -20.82
CA TRP A 54 10.19 -15.99 -22.12
C TRP A 54 11.23 -15.20 -22.94
N ASN A 55 12.50 -15.22 -22.55
CA ASN A 55 13.59 -14.50 -23.21
C ASN A 55 13.32 -12.99 -23.37
N SER A 56 12.62 -12.42 -22.38
CA SER A 56 12.34 -10.99 -22.27
C SER A 56 13.26 -10.36 -21.22
N SER A 57 13.67 -9.11 -21.44
CA SER A 57 14.51 -8.41 -20.47
C SER A 57 13.63 -7.72 -19.41
N PRO A 58 13.67 -8.14 -18.13
CA PRO A 58 12.94 -7.43 -17.10
C PRO A 58 13.63 -6.10 -16.77
N TYR A 59 12.84 -5.02 -16.69
CA TYR A 59 13.28 -3.74 -16.15
C TYR A 59 12.56 -3.48 -14.84
N ILE A 60 13.30 -3.21 -13.76
CA ILE A 60 12.76 -3.00 -12.42
C ILE A 60 13.26 -1.66 -11.89
N ASN A 61 12.32 -0.82 -11.45
CA ASN A 61 12.62 0.44 -10.78
C ASN A 61 12.06 0.39 -9.36
N PHE A 62 12.87 0.76 -8.38
CA PHE A 62 12.43 0.95 -7.01
C PHE A 62 12.06 2.42 -6.83
N LEU A 63 10.81 2.67 -6.45
CA LEU A 63 10.29 4.01 -6.18
C LEU A 63 9.97 4.10 -4.69
N ASP A 64 10.49 5.13 -4.04
CA ASP A 64 10.19 5.46 -2.65
C ASP A 64 9.81 6.94 -2.56
N TYR A 65 8.79 7.24 -1.75
CA TYR A 65 8.30 8.61 -1.57
C TYR A 65 8.90 9.22 -0.31
N GLU A 66 9.59 10.35 -0.44
CA GLU A 66 10.05 11.10 0.71
C GLU A 66 8.84 11.62 1.51
N LYS A 67 8.76 11.24 2.79
CA LYS A 67 7.73 11.67 3.76
C LYS A 67 6.30 11.54 3.22
N SER A 68 5.95 10.35 2.71
CA SER A 68 4.68 10.04 2.04
C SER A 68 3.41 10.48 2.78
N PHE A 69 3.37 10.47 4.11
CA PHE A 69 2.21 10.92 4.88
C PHE A 69 2.17 12.43 5.13
N ASP A 70 3.33 13.09 5.14
CA ASP A 70 3.43 14.53 5.36
C ASP A 70 3.16 15.30 4.06
N SER A 71 3.54 14.72 2.92
CA SER A 71 3.43 15.31 1.58
C SER A 71 2.04 15.21 0.95
N VAL A 72 1.08 14.57 1.63
CA VAL A 72 -0.33 14.57 1.19
C VAL A 72 -0.88 16.00 1.26
N ASP A 73 -1.29 16.52 0.10
CA ASP A 73 -1.94 17.83 0.03
C ASP A 73 -3.26 17.79 0.81
N ARG A 74 -3.41 18.73 1.74
CA ARG A 74 -4.58 18.84 2.61
C ARG A 74 -5.20 20.19 2.30
N GLU A 75 -6.43 20.18 1.76
CA GLU A 75 -7.16 21.44 1.62
C GLU A 75 -7.24 22.13 2.99
N PRO A 76 -6.96 23.44 3.06
CA PRO A 76 -7.11 24.18 4.30
C PRO A 76 -8.56 24.09 4.74
N TYR A 77 -8.79 23.69 5.99
CA TYR A 77 -10.14 23.59 6.55
C TYR A 77 -10.89 24.92 6.38
N GLY A 78 -11.91 24.95 5.50
CA GLY A 78 -12.90 26.02 5.44
C GLY A 78 -12.87 26.99 4.24
N THR A 79 -12.63 26.51 3.02
CA THR A 79 -13.06 27.21 1.79
C THR A 79 -14.28 26.55 1.17
#